data_AF-X6LAP8-F1
#
_entry.id   AF-X6LAP8-F1
#
_cell.length_a   1.000
_cell.length_b   1.000
_cell.length_c   1.000
_cell.angle_alpha   90.00
_cell.angle_beta   90.00
_cell.angle_gamma   90.00
#
_symmetry.space_group_name_H-M   'P 1'
#
loop_
_entity.id
_entity.type
_entity.pdbx_description
1 polymer ?
#
loop_
_entity_poly.entity_id
_entity_poly.type
_entity_poly.pdbx_seq_one_letter_code
_entity_poly.pdbx_strand_id
1 'polypeptide(L)'
;YIQQTMQISEMWNHSIDFNLIYVALDHWCEGDINKTFELLFKFEQWKFRNNNEQNYKKRKDEFLEGRCCNHDVNLFCIFLSKKNTRRKAIECAKINTINNCLPFVAKDKKAIIK
;
A
#
# COMPACT_ATOMS: atom_id res chain seq x y z
N TYR A 1 9.83 11.53 -2.26
CA TYR A 1 10.19 10.10 -2.11
C TYR A 1 10.19 9.25 -3.39
N ILE A 2 9.99 9.82 -4.60
CA ILE A 2 9.84 9.03 -5.86
C ILE A 2 11.05 8.14 -6.18
N GLN A 3 12.28 8.67 -6.15
CA GLN A 3 13.49 7.88 -6.46
C GLN A 3 13.72 6.73 -5.46
N GLN A 4 13.47 6.97 -4.17
CA GLN A 4 13.58 5.93 -3.15
C GLN A 4 12.49 4.86 -3.30
N THR A 5 11.29 5.24 -3.73
CA THR A 5 10.23 4.28 -4.10
C THR A 5 10.71 3.36 -5.24
N MET A 6 11.38 3.91 -6.26
CA MET A 6 11.92 3.10 -7.37
C MET A 6 13.01 2.16 -6.89
N GLN A 7 13.95 2.64 -6.07
CA GLN A 7 15.01 1.81 -5.49
C GLN A 7 14.44 0.62 -4.70
N ILE A 8 13.44 0.87 -3.84
CA ILE A 8 12.79 -0.20 -3.08
C ILE A 8 12.05 -1.15 -4.03
N SER A 9 11.40 -0.64 -5.07
CA SER A 9 10.73 -1.47 -6.07
C SER A 9 11.71 -2.44 -6.75
N GLU A 10 12.91 -1.99 -7.12
CA GLU A 10 13.97 -2.83 -7.69
C GLU A 10 14.42 -3.92 -6.69
N MET A 11 14.59 -3.59 -5.41
CA MET A 11 14.92 -4.58 -4.36
C MET A 11 13.88 -5.69 -4.25
N TRP A 12 12.62 -5.38 -4.57
CA TRP A 12 11.49 -6.30 -4.60
C TRP A 12 11.23 -6.89 -6.00
N ASN A 13 12.11 -6.70 -6.97
CA ASN A 13 11.93 -7.11 -8.37
C ASN A 13 10.57 -6.64 -8.95
N HIS A 14 10.18 -5.42 -8.62
CA HIS A 14 8.92 -4.77 -9.00
C HIS A 14 7.64 -5.52 -8.60
N SER A 15 7.72 -6.46 -7.64
CA SER A 15 6.57 -7.26 -7.19
C SER A 15 5.57 -6.49 -6.32
N ILE A 16 5.98 -5.33 -5.76
CA ILE A 16 5.16 -4.50 -4.88
C ILE A 16 4.70 -3.23 -5.61
N ASP A 17 3.43 -2.85 -5.44
CA ASP A 17 2.86 -1.63 -6.03
C ASP A 17 3.64 -0.37 -5.59
N PHE A 18 3.98 0.49 -6.55
CA PHE A 18 4.73 1.72 -6.29
C PHE A 18 4.02 2.66 -5.30
N ASN A 19 2.68 2.75 -5.34
CA ASN A 19 1.97 3.61 -4.40
C ASN A 19 1.95 3.00 -2.99
N LEU A 20 1.90 1.68 -2.88
CA LEU A 20 2.09 0.99 -1.60
C LEU A 20 3.48 1.28 -1.01
N ILE A 21 4.54 1.15 -1.82
CA ILE A 21 5.91 1.49 -1.39
C ILE A 21 5.98 2.95 -0.96
N TYR A 22 5.43 3.87 -1.77
CA TYR A 22 5.42 5.29 -1.46
C TYR A 22 4.72 5.59 -0.12
N VAL A 23 3.53 5.02 0.09
CA VAL A 23 2.78 5.21 1.35
C VAL A 23 3.57 4.68 2.54
N ALA A 24 4.16 3.48 2.43
CA ALA A 24 4.98 2.91 3.49
C ALA A 24 6.20 3.81 3.81
N LEU A 25 6.89 4.26 2.76
CA LEU A 25 8.10 5.08 2.88
C LEU A 25 7.82 6.46 3.48
N ASP A 26 6.87 7.21 2.91
CA ASP A 26 6.57 8.60 3.26
C ASP A 26 5.84 8.70 4.61
N HIS A 27 4.82 7.86 4.83
CA HIS A 27 3.90 8.04 5.97
C HIS A 27 4.18 7.13 7.18
N TRP A 28 4.92 6.04 7.01
CA TRP A 28 5.13 5.05 8.07
C TRP A 28 6.57 4.85 8.47
N CYS A 29 7.51 5.20 7.59
CA CYS A 29 8.94 4.97 7.81
C CYS A 29 9.78 6.23 7.69
N GLU A 30 9.17 7.41 7.50
CA GLU A 30 9.86 8.72 7.49
C GLU A 30 11.01 8.78 6.47
N GLY A 31 10.88 8.07 5.35
CA GLY A 31 11.92 7.99 4.32
C GLY A 31 13.02 6.95 4.55
N ASP A 32 12.96 6.18 5.64
CA ASP A 32 13.94 5.14 5.96
C ASP A 32 13.69 3.87 5.11
N ILE A 33 14.64 3.57 4.23
CA ILE A 33 14.58 2.43 3.29
C ILE A 33 14.55 1.09 4.03
N ASN A 34 15.37 0.93 5.07
CA ASN A 34 15.49 -0.35 5.79
C ASN A 34 14.21 -0.64 6.58
N LYS A 35 13.68 0.36 7.28
CA LYS A 35 12.38 0.24 7.96
C LYS A 35 11.25 -0.04 6.98
N THR A 36 11.26 0.62 5.82
CA THR A 36 10.26 0.40 4.77
C THR A 36 10.33 -1.03 4.24
N PHE A 37 11.53 -1.55 3.97
CA PHE A 37 11.72 -2.92 3.52
C PHE A 37 11.22 -3.93 4.55
N GLU A 38 11.56 -3.75 5.83
CA GLU A 38 11.10 -4.62 6.91
C GLU A 38 9.56 -4.58 7.08
N LEU A 39 8.95 -3.39 6.97
CA LEU A 39 7.50 -3.22 7.06
C LEU A 39 6.78 -3.91 5.90
N LEU A 40 7.27 -3.73 4.66
CA LEU A 40 6.72 -4.39 3.47
C LEU A 40 6.88 -5.91 3.55
N PHE A 41 8.00 -6.40 4.08
CA PHE A 41 8.21 -7.83 4.31
C PHE A 41 7.19 -8.42 5.29
N LYS A 42 6.95 -7.75 6.42
CA LYS A 42 5.91 -8.15 7.38
C LYS A 42 4.52 -8.10 6.76
N PHE A 43 4.23 -7.10 5.94
CA PHE A 43 2.97 -6.96 5.23
C PHE A 43 2.73 -8.13 4.27
N GLU A 44 3.70 -8.47 3.40
CA GLU A 44 3.57 -9.58 2.46
C GLU A 44 3.38 -10.91 3.20
N GLN A 45 4.11 -11.15 4.29
CA GLN A 45 3.86 -12.33 5.14
C GLN A 45 2.44 -12.34 5.73
N TRP A 46 1.94 -11.19 6.21
CA TRP A 46 0.59 -11.07 6.75
C TRP A 46 -0.49 -11.28 5.68
N LYS A 47 -0.27 -10.80 4.45
CA LYS A 47 -1.22 -10.88 3.33
C LYS A 47 -1.65 -12.32 3.02
N PHE A 48 -0.69 -13.26 3.08
CA PHE A 48 -0.94 -14.68 2.81
C PHE A 48 -1.41 -15.50 4.03
N ARG A 49 -1.35 -14.93 5.24
CA ARG A 49 -1.82 -15.61 6.46
C ARG A 49 -3.32 -15.43 6.66
N ASN A 50 -3.95 -16.38 7.34
CA ASN A 50 -5.31 -16.28 7.89
C ASN A 50 -6.39 -15.81 6.88
N ASN A 51 -6.21 -16.09 5.59
CA ASN A 51 -7.09 -15.64 4.51
C ASN A 51 -7.30 -14.11 4.47
N ASN A 52 -6.31 -13.31 4.92
CA ASN A 52 -6.44 -11.86 4.99
C ASN A 52 -6.76 -11.23 3.63
N GLU A 53 -6.09 -11.65 2.57
CA GLU A 53 -6.40 -11.18 1.21
C GLU A 53 -7.84 -11.54 0.77
N GLN A 54 -8.29 -12.76 1.07
CA GLN A 54 -9.65 -13.19 0.71
C GLN A 54 -10.72 -12.45 1.53
N ASN A 55 -10.43 -12.16 2.81
CA ASN A 55 -11.30 -11.35 3.65
C ASN A 55 -11.41 -9.91 3.14
N TYR A 56 -10.34 -9.35 2.59
CA TYR A 56 -10.39 -8.07 1.88
C TYR A 56 -11.25 -8.14 0.62
N LYS A 57 -11.10 -9.19 -0.22
CA LYS A 57 -11.90 -9.34 -1.45
C LYS A 57 -13.42 -9.31 -1.18
N LYS A 58 -13.87 -9.86 -0.05
CA LYS A 58 -15.28 -9.81 0.40
C LYS A 58 -15.80 -8.41 0.76
N ARG A 59 -14.90 -7.44 0.99
CA ARG A 59 -15.22 -6.08 1.46
C ARG A 59 -14.67 -5.00 0.53
N LYS A 60 -14.13 -5.38 -0.63
CA LYS A 60 -13.45 -4.45 -1.56
C LYS A 60 -14.39 -3.31 -1.98
N ASP A 61 -15.68 -3.59 -2.11
CA ASP A 61 -16.66 -2.63 -2.62
C ASP A 61 -16.86 -1.45 -1.65
N GLU A 62 -16.70 -1.67 -0.34
CA GLU A 62 -16.73 -0.61 0.68
C GLU A 62 -15.59 0.41 0.48
N PHE A 63 -14.42 -0.05 0.01
CA PHE A 63 -13.30 0.82 -0.32
C PHE A 63 -13.56 1.58 -1.63
N LEU A 64 -14.19 0.93 -2.61
CA LEU A 64 -14.58 1.56 -3.88
C LEU A 64 -15.63 2.66 -3.68
N GLU A 65 -16.62 2.45 -2.81
CA GLU A 65 -17.57 3.50 -2.37
C GLU A 65 -16.84 4.70 -1.75
N GLY A 66 -15.74 4.43 -1.04
CA GLY A 66 -14.83 5.44 -0.50
C GLY A 66 -13.90 6.08 -1.53
N ARG A 67 -13.99 5.72 -2.82
CA ARG A 67 -13.09 6.11 -3.92
C ARG A 67 -11.64 5.63 -3.75
N CYS A 68 -11.41 4.62 -2.92
CA CYS A 68 -10.10 4.03 -2.69
C CYS A 68 -9.84 2.91 -3.71
N CYS A 69 -9.37 3.28 -4.90
CA CYS A 69 -9.23 2.34 -6.03
C CYS A 69 -7.94 1.50 -6.01
N ASN A 70 -6.93 1.87 -5.21
CA ASN A 70 -5.69 1.09 -5.11
C ASN A 70 -5.83 -0.03 -4.07
N HIS A 71 -5.98 -1.26 -4.55
CA HIS A 71 -6.26 -2.41 -3.70
C HIS A 71 -5.09 -2.81 -2.79
N ASP A 72 -3.84 -2.67 -3.24
CA ASP A 72 -2.68 -2.99 -2.41
C ASP A 72 -2.53 -1.99 -1.25
N VAL A 73 -2.75 -0.70 -1.53
CA VAL A 73 -2.80 0.34 -0.48
C VAL A 73 -3.95 0.09 0.50
N ASN A 74 -5.13 -0.30 0.02
CA ASN A 74 -6.26 -0.64 0.89
C ASN A 74 -5.93 -1.80 1.84
N LEU A 75 -5.34 -2.86 1.30
CA LEU A 75 -4.96 -4.05 2.06
C LEU A 75 -3.88 -3.72 3.10
N PHE A 76 -2.94 -2.84 2.74
CA PHE A 76 -1.93 -2.32 3.66
C PHE A 76 -2.53 -1.47 4.78
N CYS A 77 -3.53 -0.64 4.49
CA CYS A 77 -4.26 0.11 5.52
C CYS A 77 -4.98 -0.82 6.52
N ILE A 78 -5.48 -1.96 6.05
CA ILE A 78 -6.05 -3.00 6.93
C ILE A 78 -4.96 -3.60 7.82
N PHE A 79 -3.82 -3.97 7.24
CA PHE A 79 -2.67 -4.51 7.99
C PHE A 79 -2.23 -3.59 9.13
N LEU A 80 -2.11 -2.29 8.86
CA LEU A 80 -1.64 -1.29 9.83
C LEU A 80 -2.68 -0.94 10.90
N SER A 81 -3.95 -1.22 10.64
CA SER A 81 -5.04 -0.95 11.57
C SER A 81 -5.01 -1.94 12.74
N LYS A 82 -4.18 -1.66 13.76
CA LYS A 82 -3.93 -2.46 15.00
C LYS A 82 -5.15 -3.07 15.70
N LYS A 83 -6.38 -2.58 15.46
CA LYS A 83 -7.63 -3.03 16.10
C LYS A 83 -8.68 -3.61 15.15
N ASN A 84 -8.36 -3.85 13.88
CA ASN A 84 -9.29 -4.47 12.92
C ASN A 84 -10.65 -3.74 12.81
N THR A 85 -10.70 -2.44 13.15
CA THR A 85 -11.94 -1.66 13.05
C THR A 85 -12.04 -1.16 11.62
N ARG A 86 -12.88 -1.84 10.83
CA ARG A 86 -13.27 -1.54 9.43
C ARG A 86 -13.23 -0.04 9.09
N ARG A 87 -13.84 0.80 9.95
CA ARG A 87 -13.87 2.27 9.79
C ARG A 87 -12.49 2.91 9.75
N LYS A 88 -11.57 2.51 10.63
CA LYS A 88 -10.22 3.08 10.69
C LYS A 88 -9.39 2.74 9.46
N ALA A 89 -9.54 1.53 8.91
CA ALA A 89 -8.86 1.14 7.68
C ALA A 89 -9.34 1.95 6.48
N ILE A 90 -10.66 2.17 6.36
CA ILE A 90 -11.25 2.98 5.29
C ILE A 90 -10.87 4.45 5.46
N GLU A 91 -10.90 5.00 6.68
CA GLU A 91 -10.45 6.38 6.95
C GLU A 91 -8.97 6.57 6.61
N CYS A 92 -8.11 5.60 6.98
CA CYS A 92 -6.70 5.63 6.62
C CYS A 92 -6.50 5.57 5.09
N ALA A 93 -7.23 4.70 4.39
CA ALA A 93 -7.20 4.63 2.93
C ALA A 93 -7.70 5.93 2.28
N LYS A 94 -8.76 6.54 2.82
CA LYS A 94 -9.30 7.83 2.37
C LYS A 94 -8.30 8.95 2.57
N ILE A 95 -7.66 9.05 3.74
CA ILE A 95 -6.60 10.04 4.01
C ILE A 95 -5.47 9.89 2.98
N ASN A 96 -4.99 8.66 2.76
CA ASN A 96 -3.93 8.39 1.77
C ASN A 96 -4.37 8.69 0.33
N THR A 97 -5.65 8.48 -0.01
CA THR A 97 -6.17 8.74 -1.36
C THR A 97 -6.41 10.23 -1.60
N ILE A 98 -6.98 10.94 -0.63
CA ILE A 98 -7.44 12.33 -0.73
C ILE A 98 -6.27 13.32 -0.53
N ASN A 99 -5.44 13.12 0.50
CA ASN A 99 -4.40 14.09 0.84
C ASN A 99 -3.15 13.93 -0.03
N ASN A 100 -2.88 12.72 -0.53
CA ASN A 100 -1.54 12.40 -1.03
C ASN A 100 -1.49 12.11 -2.54
N CYS A 101 -2.62 12.28 -3.27
CA CYS A 101 -2.76 12.05 -4.72
C CYS A 101 -1.80 10.95 -5.21
N LEU A 102 -2.08 9.68 -4.87
CA LEU A 102 -1.23 8.52 -5.14
C LEU A 102 -0.32 8.76 -6.36
N PRO A 103 1.00 8.97 -6.15
CA PRO A 103 1.83 9.69 -7.11
C PRO A 103 2.10 8.91 -8.40
N PHE A 104 1.76 7.62 -8.42
CA PHE A 104 1.96 6.76 -9.57
C PHE A 104 0.63 6.31 -10.18
N VAL A 105 0.43 6.66 -11.45
CA VAL A 105 -0.68 6.16 -12.27
C VAL A 105 -0.18 5.10 -13.26
N ALA A 106 -1.10 4.44 -13.98
CA ALA A 106 -0.77 3.31 -14.84
C ALA A 106 0.28 3.61 -15.92
N LYS A 107 0.36 4.85 -16.42
CA LYS A 107 1.36 5.28 -17.40
C LYS A 107 2.78 5.31 -16.83
N ASP A 108 2.95 5.67 -15.55
CA ASP A 108 4.26 5.79 -14.93
C ASP A 108 4.89 4.41 -14.73
N LYS A 109 4.06 3.41 -14.38
CA LYS A 109 4.47 2.02 -14.23
C LYS A 109 5.08 1.43 -15.51
N LYS A 110 4.50 1.74 -16.67
CA LYS A 110 4.95 1.25 -17.98
C LYS A 110 6.25 1.89 -18.46
N ALA A 111 6.51 3.14 -18.08
CA ALA A 111 7.74 3.83 -18.45
C ALA A 111 8.94 3.35 -17.61
N ILE A 112 8.68 2.82 -16.41
CA ILE A 112 9.69 2.45 -15.42
C ILE A 112 10.11 0.98 -15.56
N ILE A 113 9.19 0.07 -15.88
CA ILE A 113 9.50 -1.35 -16.10
C ILE A 113 9.86 -1.53 -17.58
N LYS A 114 11.16 -1.71 -17.88
CA LYS A 114 11.69 -1.94 -19.23
C LYS A 114 11.92 -3.43 -19.51
#